data_AF-A0A949RTB1-F1
#
_entry.id   AF-A0A949RTB1-F1
#
_cell.length_a   1.000
_cell.length_b   1.000
_cell.length_c   1.000
_cell.angle_alpha   90.00
_cell.angle_beta   90.00
_cell.angle_gamma   90.00
#
_symmetry.space_group_name_H-M   'P 1'
#
loop_
_entity.id
_entity.type
_entity.pdbx_description
1 polymer ?
#
loop_
_entity_poly.entity_id
_entity_poly.type
_entity_poly.pdbx_seq_one_letter_code
_entity_poly.pdbx_strand_id
1 'polypeptide(L)'
;MQWKYPQGGMAIPGNVTRSMIEWRARRIADPVERLRFLRHACAFHRERKRWYRRGAAFVTAGLVWLLAPVSTITKATSLWMQPPPSMSGETVVKPAHPSALEPSRIWLVEKKDDFEVYSNGLRIETRGWQTHSPRRYQPLDRAHPESWGGNDSLDVAPRSDPAGIVFHTTESDLAPFDALHNKSLKQLGQGILSYVRHNKSYHYLVDRFGRVYRVVEEASIANHAGHSVWADRKSVYVNLNQSFLGVAFEAQTRPQDGAETINEAQLHAGRVLTDMLRGKYHIPAENCVTHAQVSVNPDNFRIGAHTDWATHFPFADMGLPDNYATPVPSMTVFGFSYDSTFVSVSEARLWKGLLLAQEEVRQEASVKGMPLRVYRSVLHRKFRQLVVAPRARKKEENS
;
A
#
# COMPACT_ATOMS: atom_id res chain seq x y z
N MET A 1 2.92 -25.70 -53.17
CA MET A 1 4.14 -24.89 -53.43
C MET A 1 4.80 -24.60 -52.09
N GLN A 2 6.11 -24.75 -52.04
CA GLN A 2 6.98 -24.82 -50.85
C GLN A 2 7.03 -23.54 -49.99
N TRP A 3 7.38 -23.76 -48.71
CA TRP A 3 7.63 -22.81 -47.63
C TRP A 3 8.75 -21.79 -47.91
N LYS A 4 8.66 -20.59 -47.33
CA LYS A 4 9.78 -19.88 -46.67
C LYS A 4 9.28 -18.93 -45.55
N TYR A 5 9.66 -19.24 -44.30
CA TYR A 5 9.68 -18.31 -43.16
C TYR A 5 11.00 -17.53 -43.16
N PRO A 6 11.02 -16.23 -42.76
CA PRO A 6 12.25 -15.60 -42.32
C PRO A 6 12.50 -15.88 -40.83
N GLN A 7 13.74 -16.29 -40.56
CA GLN A 7 14.25 -16.63 -39.24
C GLN A 7 14.55 -15.37 -38.41
N GLY A 8 14.01 -15.33 -37.19
CA GLY A 8 14.49 -14.51 -36.08
C GLY A 8 14.58 -15.40 -34.85
N GLY A 9 15.78 -15.94 -34.58
CA GLY A 9 16.02 -16.95 -33.56
C GLY A 9 15.75 -16.44 -32.14
N MET A 10 14.75 -17.03 -31.48
CA MET A 10 14.58 -16.96 -30.03
C MET A 10 15.42 -18.10 -29.42
N ALA A 11 16.46 -17.75 -28.66
CA ALA A 11 17.37 -18.73 -28.06
C ALA A 11 16.66 -19.68 -27.08
N ILE A 12 16.75 -20.98 -27.35
CA ILE A 12 16.13 -22.11 -26.63
C ILE A 12 16.93 -22.47 -25.35
N PRO A 13 16.28 -22.84 -24.23
CA PRO A 13 16.93 -23.34 -23.00
C PRO A 13 17.52 -24.75 -23.17
N GLY A 14 18.52 -25.11 -22.35
CA GLY A 14 19.18 -26.42 -22.41
C GLY A 14 18.22 -27.61 -22.29
N ASN A 15 18.52 -28.70 -23.01
CA ASN A 15 17.59 -29.80 -23.26
C ASN A 15 17.06 -30.50 -21.98
N VAL A 16 17.85 -30.57 -20.91
CA VAL A 16 17.46 -31.32 -19.69
C VAL A 16 16.40 -30.59 -18.85
N THR A 17 16.50 -29.27 -18.70
CA THR A 17 15.52 -28.47 -17.92
C THR A 17 14.19 -28.34 -18.65
N ARG A 18 14.21 -28.28 -19.99
CA ARG A 18 13.00 -28.25 -20.80
C ARG A 18 12.20 -29.54 -20.69
N SER A 19 12.87 -30.69 -20.77
CA SER A 19 12.22 -32.01 -20.66
C SER A 19 11.57 -32.21 -19.28
N MET A 20 12.17 -31.74 -18.19
CA MET A 20 11.57 -31.80 -16.85
C MET A 20 10.35 -30.88 -16.68
N ILE A 21 10.42 -29.65 -17.21
CA ILE A 21 9.30 -28.69 -17.13
C ILE A 21 8.12 -29.18 -17.96
N GLU A 22 8.37 -29.69 -19.16
CA GLU A 22 7.32 -30.26 -20.02
C GLU A 22 6.72 -31.54 -19.43
N TRP A 23 7.54 -32.41 -18.82
CA TRP A 23 7.06 -33.61 -18.12
C TRP A 23 6.12 -33.26 -16.95
N ARG A 24 6.49 -32.25 -16.15
CA ARG A 24 5.70 -31.81 -15.00
C ARG A 24 4.42 -31.10 -15.44
N ALA A 25 4.48 -30.30 -16.50
CA ALA A 25 3.31 -29.62 -17.06
C ALA A 25 2.27 -30.58 -17.65
N ARG A 26 2.67 -31.73 -18.20
CA ARG A 26 1.75 -32.75 -18.73
C ARG A 26 0.94 -33.48 -17.66
N ARG A 27 1.37 -33.42 -16.39
CA ARG A 27 0.66 -34.02 -15.25
C ARG A 27 -0.37 -33.09 -14.60
N ILE A 28 -0.47 -31.85 -15.06
CA ILE A 28 -1.48 -30.89 -14.59
C ILE A 28 -2.69 -30.99 -15.52
N ALA A 29 -3.80 -31.49 -14.99
CA ALA A 29 -5.02 -31.78 -15.74
C ALA A 29 -5.78 -30.49 -16.12
N ASP A 30 -5.76 -29.47 -15.26
CA ASP A 30 -6.40 -28.17 -15.54
C ASP A 30 -5.55 -27.35 -16.54
N PRO A 31 -6.08 -27.01 -17.73
CA PRO A 31 -5.37 -26.21 -18.73
C PRO A 31 -5.00 -24.81 -18.24
N VAL A 32 -5.75 -24.21 -17.31
CA VAL A 32 -5.48 -22.87 -16.80
C VAL A 32 -4.32 -22.89 -15.79
N GLU A 33 -4.32 -23.84 -14.85
CA GLU A 33 -3.19 -24.05 -13.96
C GLU A 33 -1.92 -24.46 -14.70
N ARG A 34 -2.05 -25.30 -15.73
CA ARG A 34 -0.92 -25.68 -16.60
C ARG A 34 -0.32 -24.45 -17.29
N LEU A 35 -1.15 -23.52 -17.76
CA LEU A 35 -0.70 -22.28 -18.38
C LEU A 35 -0.04 -21.33 -17.37
N ARG A 36 -0.58 -21.21 -16.15
CA ARG A 36 0.05 -20.43 -15.06
C ARG A 36 1.40 -21.01 -14.66
N PHE A 37 1.51 -22.34 -14.55
CA PHE A 37 2.75 -23.04 -14.23
C PHE A 37 3.82 -22.81 -15.30
N LEU A 38 3.46 -22.92 -16.59
CA LEU A 38 4.38 -22.67 -17.71
C LEU A 38 4.83 -21.20 -17.76
N ARG A 39 3.93 -20.24 -17.48
CA ARG A 39 4.27 -18.81 -17.41
C ARG A 39 5.27 -18.51 -16.27
N HIS A 40 5.05 -19.08 -15.09
CA HIS A 40 5.97 -18.91 -13.96
C HIS A 40 7.34 -19.57 -14.21
N ALA A 41 7.37 -20.79 -14.78
CA ALA A 41 8.61 -21.48 -15.09
C ALA A 41 9.47 -20.73 -16.13
N CYS A 42 8.83 -20.07 -17.12
CA CYS A 42 9.52 -19.24 -18.10
C CYS A 42 10.05 -17.92 -17.51
N ALA A 43 9.34 -17.30 -16.57
CA ALA A 43 9.78 -16.09 -15.89
C ALA A 43 11.04 -16.33 -15.05
N PHE A 44 11.07 -17.44 -14.30
CA PHE A 44 12.21 -17.83 -13.45
C PHE A 44 13.49 -18.11 -14.26
N HIS A 45 13.35 -18.60 -15.50
CA HIS A 45 14.51 -18.89 -16.35
C HIS A 45 15.12 -17.64 -17.00
N ARG A 46 14.31 -16.58 -17.20
CA ARG A 46 14.76 -15.27 -17.72
C ARG A 46 15.66 -14.52 -16.73
N GLU A 47 15.43 -14.66 -15.42
CA GLU A 47 16.26 -14.02 -14.38
C GLU A 47 17.63 -14.67 -14.21
N ARG A 48 17.70 -16.01 -14.30
CA ARG A 48 18.95 -16.77 -14.12
C ARG A 48 20.01 -16.47 -15.19
N LYS A 49 19.60 -16.08 -16.41
CA LYS A 49 20.51 -15.73 -17.52
C LYS A 49 21.12 -14.32 -17.37
N ARG A 50 20.49 -13.43 -16.59
CA ARG A 50 21.03 -12.08 -16.28
C ARG A 50 22.13 -12.11 -15.20
N TRP A 51 22.09 -13.07 -14.28
CA TRP A 51 23.11 -13.24 -13.24
C TRP A 51 24.47 -13.70 -13.80
N TYR A 52 24.50 -14.64 -14.75
CA TYR A 52 25.77 -15.11 -15.36
C TYR A 52 26.49 -14.05 -16.20
N ARG A 53 25.79 -13.08 -16.80
CA ARG A 53 26.42 -11.96 -17.53
C ARG A 53 26.96 -10.86 -16.62
N ARG A 54 26.53 -10.80 -15.35
CA ARG A 54 27.05 -9.85 -14.36
C ARG A 54 28.25 -10.40 -13.58
N GLY A 55 28.39 -11.72 -13.45
CA GLY A 55 29.55 -12.36 -12.81
C GLY A 55 30.87 -12.24 -13.59
N ALA A 56 30.83 -12.13 -14.93
CA ALA A 56 32.04 -12.00 -15.76
C ALA A 56 32.65 -10.58 -15.75
N ALA A 57 31.91 -9.56 -15.31
CA ALA A 57 32.39 -8.17 -15.25
C ALA A 57 33.11 -7.83 -13.92
N PHE A 58 33.01 -8.68 -12.90
CA PHE A 58 33.66 -8.46 -11.60
C PHE A 58 35.08 -9.03 -11.49
N VAL A 59 35.55 -9.79 -12.49
CA VAL A 59 36.93 -10.35 -12.50
C VAL A 59 37.94 -9.37 -13.11
N THR A 60 37.51 -8.35 -13.86
CA THR A 60 38.43 -7.37 -14.47
C THR A 60 38.62 -6.09 -13.66
N ALA A 61 37.71 -5.75 -12.73
CA ALA A 61 37.85 -4.56 -11.87
C ALA A 61 38.69 -4.78 -10.60
N GLY A 62 38.87 -6.04 -10.19
CA GLY A 62 39.66 -6.40 -9.00
C GLY A 62 41.19 -6.35 -9.18
N LEU A 63 41.68 -6.23 -10.43
CA LEU A 63 43.13 -6.23 -10.70
C LEU A 63 43.77 -4.83 -10.71
N VAL A 64 43.00 -3.74 -10.69
CA VAL A 64 43.52 -2.37 -10.79
C VAL A 64 43.72 -1.71 -9.41
N TRP A 65 43.16 -2.28 -8.33
CA TRP A 65 43.32 -1.75 -6.97
C TRP A 65 44.54 -2.30 -6.20
N LEU A 66 45.34 -3.17 -6.82
CA LEU A 66 46.54 -3.78 -6.22
C LEU A 66 47.86 -3.02 -6.49
N LEU A 67 47.83 -1.83 -7.12
CA LEU A 67 49.04 -1.07 -7.49
C LEU A 67 49.04 0.41 -7.06
N ALA A 68 48.20 0.83 -6.11
CA ALA A 68 48.27 2.18 -5.55
C ALA A 68 49.27 2.23 -4.36
N PRO A 69 50.31 3.09 -4.41
CA PRO A 69 51.33 3.14 -3.37
C PRO A 69 50.80 3.75 -2.06
N VAL A 70 51.04 3.02 -0.97
CA VAL A 70 50.76 3.42 0.42
C VAL A 70 51.82 4.43 0.87
N SER A 71 51.49 5.72 0.87
CA SER A 71 52.13 6.70 1.77
C SER A 71 51.32 7.99 1.81
N THR A 72 50.59 8.19 2.91
CA THR A 72 50.26 9.45 3.62
C THR A 72 48.94 9.28 4.37
N ILE A 73 48.96 8.49 5.45
CA ILE A 73 47.91 8.53 6.48
C ILE A 73 48.62 8.73 7.82
N THR A 74 48.89 10.00 8.12
CA THR A 74 49.25 10.47 9.47
C THR A 74 49.04 11.98 9.49
N LYS A 75 47.77 12.41 9.47
CA LYS A 75 47.30 13.79 9.79
C LYS A 75 45.77 13.96 9.79
N ALA A 76 44.99 12.91 10.08
CA ALA A 76 43.52 12.98 10.08
C ALA A 76 42.87 12.50 11.39
N THR A 77 43.61 12.53 12.51
CA THR A 77 43.12 12.11 13.83
C THR A 77 43.04 13.26 14.85
N SER A 78 43.22 14.52 14.44
CA SER A 78 43.15 15.69 15.35
C SER A 78 41.99 16.66 15.09
N LEU A 79 40.98 16.26 14.31
CA LEU A 79 39.80 17.11 14.01
C LEU A 79 38.50 16.68 14.72
N TRP A 80 38.58 15.70 15.64
CA TRP A 80 37.41 15.09 16.29
C TRP A 80 37.31 15.37 17.79
N MET A 81 37.81 16.53 18.25
CA MET A 81 37.57 17.05 19.60
C MET A 81 37.46 18.57 19.57
N GLN A 82 36.26 19.07 19.26
CA GLN A 82 35.80 20.42 19.60
C GLN A 82 34.37 20.25 20.17
N PRO A 83 34.07 20.73 21.39
CA PRO A 83 32.69 20.78 21.89
C PRO A 83 31.90 21.87 21.13
N PRO A 84 30.57 21.72 20.98
CA PRO A 84 29.77 22.66 20.20
C PRO A 84 29.69 24.03 20.89
N PRO A 85 29.61 25.13 20.13
CA PRO A 85 29.44 26.47 20.69
C PRO A 85 28.06 26.61 21.34
N SER A 86 28.04 27.22 22.52
CA SER A 86 26.84 27.64 23.24
C SER A 86 26.09 28.71 22.44
N MET A 87 24.98 28.31 21.82
CA MET A 87 24.00 29.24 21.25
C MET A 87 23.13 29.80 22.37
N SER A 88 23.43 31.04 22.74
CA SER A 88 22.60 31.90 23.56
C SER A 88 21.26 32.19 22.87
N GLY A 89 20.17 31.89 23.58
CA GLY A 89 18.94 32.68 23.58
C GLY A 89 18.26 32.95 22.23
N GLU A 90 17.65 31.93 21.63
CA GLU A 90 16.49 32.13 20.75
C GLU A 90 15.26 31.55 21.44
N THR A 91 14.26 32.41 21.62
CA THR A 91 12.95 32.11 22.17
C THR A 91 12.36 30.85 21.56
N VAL A 92 12.11 29.85 22.41
CA VAL A 92 11.37 28.63 22.08
C VAL A 92 9.96 29.03 21.63
N VAL A 93 9.77 29.22 20.33
CA VAL A 93 8.45 29.13 19.73
C VAL A 93 8.05 27.67 19.84
N LYS A 94 7.11 27.37 20.74
CA LYS A 94 6.42 26.07 20.79
C LYS A 94 6.01 25.71 19.36
N PRO A 95 6.35 24.52 18.83
CA PRO A 95 5.82 24.13 17.54
C PRO A 95 4.29 24.05 17.69
N ALA A 96 3.59 24.93 16.99
CA ALA A 96 2.18 24.76 16.76
C ALA A 96 2.00 23.39 16.10
N HIS A 97 1.21 22.50 16.71
CA HIS A 97 0.66 21.38 15.98
C HIS A 97 0.03 21.93 14.70
N PRO A 98 0.44 21.47 13.50
CA PRO A 98 -0.35 21.76 12.32
C PRO A 98 -1.67 21.00 12.52
N SER A 99 -2.68 21.71 13.04
CA SER A 99 -4.06 21.31 12.85
C SER A 99 -4.24 21.28 11.34
N ALA A 100 -4.24 20.08 10.75
CA ALA A 100 -4.68 19.88 9.38
C ALA A 100 -6.00 20.62 9.25
N LEU A 101 -6.01 21.70 8.46
CA LEU A 101 -7.16 22.59 8.33
C LEU A 101 -8.38 21.73 8.01
N GLU A 102 -9.45 21.86 8.79
CA GLU A 102 -10.72 21.22 8.45
C GLU A 102 -11.09 21.69 7.04
N PRO A 103 -11.37 20.75 6.11
CA PRO A 103 -11.65 21.12 4.73
C PRO A 103 -12.83 22.09 4.72
N SER A 104 -12.69 23.18 3.95
CA SER A 104 -13.77 24.13 3.71
C SER A 104 -15.05 23.40 3.33
N ARG A 105 -16.23 23.95 3.66
CA ARG A 105 -17.52 23.34 3.29
C ARG A 105 -17.56 23.11 1.78
N ILE A 106 -17.45 21.85 1.34
CA ILE A 106 -17.54 21.44 -0.06
C ILE A 106 -18.94 20.91 -0.31
N TRP A 107 -19.61 21.41 -1.35
CA TRP A 107 -20.96 20.98 -1.70
C TRP A 107 -21.05 20.57 -3.16
N LEU A 108 -22.05 19.74 -3.47
CA LEU A 108 -22.40 19.34 -4.82
C LEU A 108 -22.99 20.54 -5.57
N VAL A 109 -22.36 20.92 -6.67
CA VAL A 109 -22.77 22.05 -7.53
C VAL A 109 -23.68 21.55 -8.65
N GLU A 110 -23.32 20.44 -9.28
CA GLU A 110 -24.05 19.86 -10.40
C GLU A 110 -24.08 18.34 -10.29
N LYS A 111 -25.24 17.76 -10.58
CA LYS A 111 -25.42 16.33 -10.73
C LYS A 111 -26.09 16.02 -12.06
N LYS A 112 -25.41 15.24 -12.89
CA LYS A 112 -25.91 14.67 -14.16
C LYS A 112 -25.81 13.16 -14.10
N ASP A 113 -26.35 12.49 -15.11
CA ASP A 113 -26.36 11.02 -15.18
C ASP A 113 -24.96 10.42 -15.30
N ASP A 114 -24.03 11.15 -15.92
CA ASP A 114 -22.68 10.71 -16.24
C ASP A 114 -21.58 11.40 -15.44
N PHE A 115 -21.89 12.48 -14.70
CA PHE A 115 -20.93 13.14 -13.82
C PHE A 115 -21.54 13.93 -12.65
N GLU A 116 -20.68 14.26 -11.69
CA GLU A 116 -20.93 15.19 -10.59
C GLU A 116 -19.83 16.27 -10.57
N VAL A 117 -20.19 17.50 -10.18
CA VAL A 117 -19.26 18.63 -9.98
C VAL A 117 -19.43 19.18 -8.57
N TYR A 118 -18.32 19.46 -7.89
CA TYR A 118 -18.29 19.99 -6.53
C TYR A 118 -17.65 21.39 -6.49
N SER A 119 -17.93 22.13 -5.41
CA SER A 119 -17.54 23.54 -5.26
C SER A 119 -16.02 23.79 -5.19
N ASN A 120 -15.21 22.77 -4.94
CA ASN A 120 -13.75 22.85 -5.00
C ASN A 120 -13.16 22.52 -6.38
N GLY A 121 -13.99 22.47 -7.43
CA GLY A 121 -13.56 22.16 -8.80
C GLY A 121 -13.42 20.67 -9.11
N LEU A 122 -13.68 19.79 -8.14
CA LEU A 122 -13.69 18.34 -8.39
C LEU A 122 -14.84 17.97 -9.33
N ARG A 123 -14.49 17.25 -10.41
CA ARG A 123 -15.43 16.56 -11.29
C ARG A 123 -15.24 15.05 -11.14
N ILE A 124 -16.35 14.34 -10.93
CA ILE A 124 -16.37 12.87 -10.82
C ILE A 124 -17.17 12.31 -11.99
N GLU A 125 -16.52 11.49 -12.82
CA GLU A 125 -17.20 10.71 -13.85
C GLU A 125 -17.94 9.54 -13.18
N THR A 126 -19.26 9.50 -13.31
CA THR A 126 -20.12 8.49 -12.68
C THR A 126 -20.52 7.39 -13.66
N ARG A 127 -20.50 7.62 -14.97
CA ARG A 127 -20.97 6.61 -15.94
C ARG A 127 -20.32 5.23 -15.75
N GLY A 128 -21.14 4.22 -15.40
CA GLY A 128 -20.71 2.82 -15.28
C GLY A 128 -20.16 2.43 -13.89
N TRP A 129 -20.38 3.24 -12.86
CA TRP A 129 -20.16 2.87 -11.46
C TRP A 129 -20.98 1.62 -11.07
N GLN A 130 -20.52 0.89 -10.05
CA GLN A 130 -21.09 -0.39 -9.61
C GLN A 130 -21.63 -0.32 -8.18
N THR A 131 -22.70 -1.07 -7.91
CA THR A 131 -23.16 -1.38 -6.54
C THR A 131 -22.58 -2.70 -6.04
N HIS A 132 -22.51 -2.84 -4.72
CA HIS A 132 -22.16 -4.09 -4.06
C HIS A 132 -22.96 -4.25 -2.76
N SER A 133 -22.47 -5.03 -1.80
CA SER A 133 -23.08 -5.12 -0.48
C SER A 133 -23.00 -3.76 0.23
N PRO A 134 -24.06 -3.34 0.95
CA PRO A 134 -24.05 -2.11 1.73
C PRO A 134 -22.92 -2.08 2.77
N ARG A 135 -22.38 -0.88 3.00
CA ARG A 135 -21.39 -0.64 4.04
C ARG A 135 -22.02 -0.79 5.42
N ARG A 136 -21.46 -1.71 6.20
CA ARG A 136 -21.75 -1.84 7.64
C ARG A 136 -20.55 -2.46 8.33
N TYR A 137 -20.05 -1.80 9.36
CA TYR A 137 -18.94 -2.29 10.17
C TYR A 137 -19.07 -1.82 11.61
N GLN A 138 -18.31 -2.45 12.51
CA GLN A 138 -18.28 -2.10 13.92
C GLN A 138 -16.84 -1.76 14.32
N PRO A 139 -16.52 -0.50 14.68
CA PRO A 139 -15.22 -0.16 15.21
C PRO A 139 -15.05 -0.77 16.61
N LEU A 140 -13.83 -1.18 16.93
CA LEU A 140 -13.49 -1.71 18.25
C LEU A 140 -12.99 -0.57 19.13
N ASP A 141 -13.46 -0.46 20.37
CA ASP A 141 -13.03 0.59 21.29
C ASP A 141 -11.56 0.38 21.69
N ARG A 142 -10.69 1.33 21.33
CA ARG A 142 -9.26 1.24 21.62
C ARG A 142 -8.96 1.30 23.12
N ALA A 143 -9.78 2.01 23.91
CA ALA A 143 -9.59 2.20 25.34
C ALA A 143 -9.99 0.97 26.17
N HIS A 144 -10.93 0.16 25.66
CA HIS A 144 -11.49 -1.02 26.34
C HIS A 144 -11.21 -2.30 25.55
N PRO A 145 -9.93 -2.72 25.45
CA PRO A 145 -9.51 -3.87 24.66
C PRO A 145 -10.17 -5.21 25.04
N GLU A 146 -10.63 -5.36 26.28
CA GLU A 146 -11.32 -6.52 26.84
C GLU A 146 -12.75 -6.69 26.31
N SER A 147 -13.39 -5.63 25.84
CA SER A 147 -14.73 -5.70 25.24
C SER A 147 -14.73 -6.41 23.89
N TRP A 148 -13.58 -6.54 23.23
CA TRP A 148 -13.46 -7.00 21.86
C TRP A 148 -13.87 -8.47 21.69
N GLY A 149 -14.89 -8.71 20.86
CA GLY A 149 -15.36 -10.06 20.51
C GLY A 149 -16.28 -10.71 21.55
N GLY A 150 -16.57 -10.04 22.67
CA GLY A 150 -17.59 -10.44 23.65
C GLY A 150 -18.99 -9.92 23.31
N ASN A 151 -20.01 -10.31 24.08
CA ASN A 151 -21.35 -9.72 23.97
C ASN A 151 -21.35 -8.22 24.32
N ASP A 152 -20.41 -7.76 25.15
CA ASP A 152 -20.23 -6.33 25.47
C ASP A 152 -19.67 -5.52 24.28
N SER A 153 -19.16 -6.17 23.22
CA SER A 153 -18.86 -5.48 21.96
C SER A 153 -20.10 -4.83 21.35
N LEU A 154 -21.31 -5.27 21.73
CA LEU A 154 -22.59 -4.86 21.13
C LEU A 154 -22.98 -3.41 21.45
N ASP A 155 -22.35 -2.75 22.42
CA ASP A 155 -22.70 -1.39 22.82
C ASP A 155 -22.23 -0.31 21.83
N VAL A 156 -21.28 -0.64 20.93
CA VAL A 156 -20.89 0.27 19.85
C VAL A 156 -21.79 0.03 18.64
N ALA A 157 -22.71 0.96 18.37
CA ALA A 157 -23.61 0.87 17.23
C ALA A 157 -22.85 0.69 15.89
N PRO A 158 -23.31 -0.22 15.01
CA PRO A 158 -22.70 -0.40 13.70
C PRO A 158 -22.78 0.90 12.89
N ARG A 159 -21.72 1.19 12.15
CA ARG A 159 -21.59 2.39 11.31
C ARG A 159 -21.74 2.04 9.83
N SER A 160 -22.33 2.96 9.07
CA SER A 160 -22.46 2.91 7.62
C SER A 160 -21.64 3.97 6.90
N ASP A 161 -21.23 5.04 7.59
CA ASP A 161 -20.35 6.07 7.02
C ASP A 161 -18.89 5.61 7.06
N PRO A 162 -18.07 5.94 6.04
CA PRO A 162 -16.66 5.58 6.02
C PRO A 162 -15.88 6.27 7.15
N ALA A 163 -15.04 5.51 7.83
CA ALA A 163 -14.13 6.01 8.87
C ALA A 163 -12.87 6.67 8.30
N GLY A 164 -12.53 6.37 7.04
CA GLY A 164 -11.24 6.74 6.48
C GLY A 164 -11.09 6.50 4.98
N ILE A 165 -9.90 6.81 4.47
CA ILE A 165 -9.49 6.63 3.08
C ILE A 165 -8.23 5.76 3.06
N VAL A 166 -8.21 4.73 2.21
CA VAL A 166 -6.99 3.99 1.88
C VAL A 166 -6.58 4.35 0.47
N PHE A 167 -5.37 4.88 0.30
CA PHE A 167 -4.77 5.21 -0.98
C PHE A 167 -4.01 4.02 -1.56
N HIS A 168 -4.18 3.83 -2.87
CA HIS A 168 -3.59 2.73 -3.64
C HIS A 168 -2.90 3.27 -4.88
N THR A 169 -1.88 2.56 -5.36
CA THR A 169 -1.53 2.60 -6.78
C THR A 169 -2.05 1.33 -7.44
N THR A 170 -2.45 1.41 -8.70
CA THR A 170 -2.94 0.22 -9.42
C THR A 170 -1.84 -0.80 -9.72
N GLU A 171 -0.56 -0.41 -9.64
CA GLU A 171 0.60 -1.24 -9.99
C GLU A 171 0.50 -1.83 -11.42
N SER A 172 -0.21 -1.13 -12.29
CA SER A 172 -0.47 -1.54 -13.67
C SER A 172 0.71 -1.17 -14.59
N ASP A 173 0.74 -1.74 -15.78
CA ASP A 173 1.64 -1.27 -16.84
C ASP A 173 1.35 0.18 -17.19
N LEU A 174 2.41 0.97 -17.35
CA LEU A 174 2.34 2.39 -17.70
C LEU A 174 3.01 2.63 -19.05
N ALA A 175 2.34 3.38 -19.93
CA ALA A 175 2.99 3.97 -21.10
C ALA A 175 3.72 5.27 -20.70
N PRO A 176 4.75 5.70 -21.46
CA PRO A 176 5.34 7.02 -21.29
C PRO A 176 4.27 8.11 -21.36
N PHE A 177 4.37 9.10 -20.48
CA PHE A 177 3.39 10.18 -20.39
C PHE A 177 3.76 11.33 -21.31
N ASP A 178 3.56 11.13 -22.61
CA ASP A 178 3.78 12.15 -23.63
C ASP A 178 2.75 12.05 -24.76
N ALA A 179 2.70 13.11 -25.59
CA ALA A 179 1.71 13.25 -26.65
C ALA A 179 1.78 12.15 -27.73
N LEU A 180 2.95 11.51 -27.93
CA LEU A 180 3.13 10.44 -28.92
C LEU A 180 2.45 9.14 -28.46
N HIS A 181 2.27 8.97 -27.16
CA HIS A 181 1.70 7.76 -26.56
C HIS A 181 0.21 7.88 -26.21
N ASN A 182 -0.47 8.95 -26.64
CA ASN A 182 -1.88 9.24 -26.33
C ASN A 182 -2.84 8.05 -26.56
N LYS A 183 -2.66 7.30 -27.66
CA LYS A 183 -3.51 6.12 -27.94
C LYS A 183 -3.30 5.04 -26.88
N SER A 184 -2.05 4.74 -26.55
CA SER A 184 -1.69 3.74 -25.54
C SER A 184 -2.17 4.15 -24.15
N LEU A 185 -1.95 5.42 -23.75
CA LEU A 185 -2.43 5.96 -22.48
C LEU A 185 -3.95 5.81 -22.34
N LYS A 186 -4.72 6.16 -23.37
CA LYS A 186 -6.19 6.00 -23.37
C LYS A 186 -6.61 4.53 -23.28
N GLN A 187 -5.94 3.64 -24.01
CA GLN A 187 -6.26 2.21 -24.01
C GLN A 187 -5.96 1.55 -22.66
N LEU A 188 -4.80 1.84 -22.06
CA LEU A 188 -4.43 1.34 -20.74
C LEU A 188 -5.40 1.84 -19.67
N GLY A 189 -5.66 3.15 -19.62
CA GLY A 189 -6.61 3.74 -18.66
C GLY A 189 -8.02 3.16 -18.79
N GLN A 190 -8.51 2.93 -20.01
CA GLN A 190 -9.80 2.24 -20.23
C GLN A 190 -9.78 0.78 -19.76
N GLY A 191 -8.68 0.06 -20.01
CA GLY A 191 -8.50 -1.32 -19.58
C GLY A 191 -8.51 -1.43 -18.05
N ILE A 192 -7.79 -0.54 -17.36
CA ILE A 192 -7.75 -0.48 -15.90
C ILE A 192 -9.13 -0.13 -15.36
N LEU A 193 -9.80 0.90 -15.90
CA LEU A 193 -11.15 1.27 -15.47
C LEU A 193 -12.14 0.11 -15.63
N SER A 194 -12.08 -0.63 -16.74
CA SER A 194 -12.90 -1.81 -16.97
C SER A 194 -12.59 -2.91 -15.95
N TYR A 195 -11.31 -3.17 -15.68
CA TYR A 195 -10.88 -4.16 -14.70
C TYR A 195 -11.34 -3.83 -13.27
N VAL A 196 -11.14 -2.60 -12.81
CA VAL A 196 -11.53 -2.21 -11.43
C VAL A 196 -13.04 -2.21 -11.26
N ARG A 197 -13.82 -1.86 -12.30
CA ARG A 197 -15.29 -1.98 -12.28
C ARG A 197 -15.73 -3.43 -12.19
N HIS A 198 -15.17 -4.29 -13.05
CA HIS A 198 -15.52 -5.71 -13.07
C HIS A 198 -15.27 -6.38 -11.72
N ASN A 199 -14.16 -6.06 -11.06
CA ASN A 199 -13.79 -6.62 -9.76
C ASN A 199 -14.38 -5.84 -8.56
N LYS A 200 -15.11 -4.75 -8.83
CA LYS A 200 -15.64 -3.82 -7.81
C LYS A 200 -14.53 -3.35 -6.86
N SER A 201 -13.37 -3.04 -7.43
CA SER A 201 -12.19 -2.60 -6.71
C SER A 201 -12.17 -1.08 -6.58
N TYR A 202 -11.89 -0.61 -5.37
CA TYR A 202 -11.86 0.82 -5.01
C TYR A 202 -13.21 1.52 -5.19
N HIS A 203 -13.38 2.67 -4.55
CA HIS A 203 -14.53 3.55 -4.79
C HIS A 203 -14.19 4.55 -5.89
N TYR A 204 -12.92 4.97 -5.96
CA TYR A 204 -12.44 5.94 -6.91
C TYR A 204 -11.17 5.48 -7.62
N LEU A 205 -11.07 5.80 -8.91
CA LEU A 205 -9.85 5.70 -9.71
C LEU A 205 -9.49 7.10 -10.22
N VAL A 206 -8.25 7.54 -9.99
CA VAL A 206 -7.66 8.75 -10.58
C VAL A 206 -6.71 8.32 -11.70
N ASP A 207 -7.07 8.64 -12.94
CA ASP A 207 -6.27 8.25 -14.10
C ASP A 207 -5.07 9.18 -14.33
N ARG A 208 -4.20 8.83 -15.29
CA ARG A 208 -3.01 9.64 -15.62
C ARG A 208 -3.29 11.08 -16.07
N PHE A 209 -4.53 11.41 -16.44
CA PHE A 209 -4.94 12.75 -16.87
C PHE A 209 -5.62 13.55 -15.74
N GLY A 210 -5.66 13.01 -14.52
CA GLY A 210 -6.33 13.65 -13.38
C GLY A 210 -7.85 13.51 -13.40
N ARG A 211 -8.41 12.63 -14.24
CA ARG A 211 -9.86 12.37 -14.24
C ARG A 211 -10.18 11.42 -13.09
N VAL A 212 -11.20 11.79 -12.32
CA VAL A 212 -11.69 10.98 -11.20
C VAL A 212 -12.91 10.19 -11.66
N TYR A 213 -12.85 8.87 -11.54
CA TYR A 213 -13.95 7.97 -11.85
C TYR A 213 -14.51 7.37 -10.57
N ARG A 214 -15.84 7.43 -10.40
CA ARG A 214 -16.53 6.56 -9.44
C ARG A 214 -16.55 5.14 -10.01
N VAL A 215 -16.03 4.20 -9.24
CA VAL A 215 -15.96 2.77 -9.57
C VAL A 215 -17.01 2.00 -8.80
N VAL A 216 -17.02 2.15 -7.47
CA VAL A 216 -18.03 1.59 -6.57
C VAL A 216 -18.69 2.72 -5.80
N GLU A 217 -20.00 2.62 -5.59
CA GLU A 217 -20.73 3.56 -4.74
C GLU A 217 -20.17 3.60 -3.32
N GLU A 218 -20.09 4.80 -2.73
CA GLU A 218 -19.48 5.01 -1.41
C GLU A 218 -20.21 4.29 -0.27
N ALA A 219 -21.53 4.15 -0.40
CA ALA A 219 -22.40 3.40 0.52
C ALA A 219 -22.28 1.88 0.35
N SER A 220 -21.57 1.41 -0.68
CA SER A 220 -21.26 -0.01 -0.91
C SER A 220 -19.84 -0.36 -0.45
N ILE A 221 -19.57 -1.64 -0.24
CA ILE A 221 -18.24 -2.18 0.04
C ILE A 221 -17.48 -2.38 -1.27
N ALA A 222 -16.29 -1.79 -1.40
CA ALA A 222 -15.35 -2.10 -2.48
C ALA A 222 -14.28 -3.12 -2.04
N ASN A 223 -13.74 -3.88 -3.01
CA ASN A 223 -12.64 -4.83 -2.80
C ASN A 223 -11.28 -4.12 -2.96
N HIS A 224 -10.65 -3.68 -1.86
CA HIS A 224 -9.39 -2.92 -1.98
C HIS A 224 -8.32 -3.17 -0.91
N ALA A 225 -8.69 -3.29 0.37
CA ALA A 225 -7.74 -3.39 1.48
C ALA A 225 -7.41 -4.86 1.86
N GLY A 226 -8.36 -5.79 1.66
CA GLY A 226 -8.18 -7.19 2.05
C GLY A 226 -7.93 -7.36 3.55
N HIS A 227 -7.01 -8.26 3.92
CA HIS A 227 -6.55 -8.37 5.31
C HIS A 227 -5.79 -7.12 5.71
N SER A 228 -6.45 -6.33 6.55
CA SER A 228 -5.99 -4.98 6.87
C SER A 228 -6.38 -4.59 8.29
N VAL A 229 -5.53 -3.76 8.89
CA VAL A 229 -5.73 -3.19 10.23
C VAL A 229 -5.33 -1.72 10.22
N TRP A 230 -6.13 -0.89 10.87
CA TRP A 230 -5.76 0.47 11.24
C TRP A 230 -6.31 0.81 12.63
N ALA A 231 -5.78 1.84 13.26
CA ALA A 231 -6.37 2.40 14.46
C ALA A 231 -6.13 3.90 14.52
N ASP A 232 -7.14 4.61 14.99
CA ASP A 232 -7.06 6.01 15.36
C ASP A 232 -7.00 6.16 16.88
N ARG A 233 -7.18 7.38 17.39
CA ARG A 233 -7.15 7.61 18.84
C ARG A 233 -8.23 6.88 19.63
N LYS A 234 -9.39 6.60 19.02
CA LYS A 234 -10.58 6.06 19.70
C LYS A 234 -10.88 4.63 19.31
N SER A 235 -10.53 4.23 18.09
CA SER A 235 -11.07 3.03 17.47
C SER A 235 -10.00 2.22 16.75
N VAL A 236 -10.16 0.90 16.79
CA VAL A 236 -9.41 -0.06 15.99
C VAL A 236 -10.33 -0.64 14.92
N TYR A 237 -9.80 -0.74 13.71
CA TYR A 237 -10.50 -1.22 12.53
C TYR A 237 -9.79 -2.44 11.98
N VAL A 238 -10.55 -3.50 11.69
CA VAL A 238 -10.09 -4.70 10.98
C VAL A 238 -10.93 -4.85 9.71
N ASN A 239 -10.34 -5.38 8.63
CA ASN A 239 -10.99 -5.52 7.33
C ASN A 239 -11.51 -4.17 6.77
N LEU A 240 -10.57 -3.32 6.37
CA LEU A 240 -10.84 -1.95 5.94
C LEU A 240 -11.68 -1.82 4.66
N ASN A 241 -11.93 -2.91 3.92
CA ASN A 241 -12.93 -2.90 2.82
C ASN A 241 -14.28 -2.35 3.29
N GLN A 242 -14.67 -2.68 4.52
CA GLN A 242 -15.96 -2.28 5.08
C GLN A 242 -15.93 -0.90 5.72
N SER A 243 -14.82 -0.48 6.32
CA SER A 243 -14.77 0.78 7.07
C SER A 243 -14.20 1.95 6.28
N PHE A 244 -13.41 1.73 5.23
CA PHE A 244 -12.69 2.79 4.53
C PHE A 244 -13.09 2.87 3.06
N LEU A 245 -12.85 4.04 2.46
CA LEU A 245 -12.93 4.26 1.03
C LEU A 245 -11.57 3.97 0.37
N GLY A 246 -11.50 3.02 -0.56
CA GLY A 246 -10.36 2.89 -1.48
C GLY A 246 -10.32 3.97 -2.56
N VAL A 247 -9.20 4.69 -2.67
CA VAL A 247 -8.89 5.62 -3.77
C VAL A 247 -7.62 5.12 -4.45
N ALA A 248 -7.71 4.74 -5.73
CA ALA A 248 -6.56 4.24 -6.50
C ALA A 248 -6.07 5.29 -7.51
N PHE A 249 -4.76 5.39 -7.65
CA PHE A 249 -4.10 6.14 -8.71
C PHE A 249 -3.59 5.18 -9.77
N GLU A 250 -3.83 5.48 -11.05
CA GLU A 250 -3.17 4.78 -12.16
C GLU A 250 -1.67 5.08 -12.11
N ALA A 251 -0.91 4.20 -11.47
CA ALA A 251 0.48 4.45 -11.09
C ALA A 251 1.19 3.14 -10.70
N GLN A 252 2.52 3.22 -10.56
CA GLN A 252 3.36 2.23 -9.92
C GLN A 252 4.10 2.92 -8.79
N THR A 253 4.09 2.37 -7.58
CA THR A 253 4.73 2.99 -6.41
C THR A 253 6.20 3.30 -6.69
N ARG A 254 6.86 2.44 -7.49
CA ARG A 254 8.24 2.61 -7.93
C ARG A 254 8.34 2.42 -9.44
N PRO A 255 8.18 3.49 -10.23
CA PRO A 255 8.34 3.44 -11.68
C PRO A 255 9.76 2.98 -12.06
N GLN A 256 9.88 2.12 -13.07
CA GLN A 256 11.17 1.54 -13.47
C GLN A 256 12.14 2.56 -14.07
N ASP A 257 11.61 3.65 -14.62
CA ASP A 257 12.35 4.76 -15.21
C ASP A 257 12.77 5.82 -14.17
N GLY A 258 12.41 5.63 -12.90
CA GLY A 258 12.71 6.57 -11.82
C GLY A 258 11.84 7.83 -11.85
N ALA A 259 10.78 7.86 -12.66
CA ALA A 259 9.81 8.95 -12.65
C ALA A 259 9.07 9.04 -11.30
N GLU A 260 8.43 10.17 -11.06
CA GLU A 260 7.50 10.33 -9.94
C GLU A 260 6.35 9.34 -10.04
N THR A 261 5.88 8.84 -8.88
CA THR A 261 4.81 7.85 -8.80
C THR A 261 3.50 8.35 -9.45
N ILE A 262 3.16 9.62 -9.23
CA ILE A 262 1.99 10.30 -9.80
C ILE A 262 2.42 11.67 -10.35
N ASN A 263 1.70 12.19 -11.35
CA ASN A 263 1.93 13.52 -11.89
C ASN A 263 1.09 14.61 -11.20
N GLU A 264 1.34 15.88 -11.53
CA GLU A 264 0.61 17.03 -11.00
C GLU A 264 -0.92 16.97 -11.19
N ALA A 265 -1.39 16.46 -12.33
CA ALA A 265 -2.82 16.33 -12.59
C ALA A 265 -3.47 15.32 -11.63
N GLN A 266 -2.82 14.19 -11.40
CA GLN A 266 -3.22 13.19 -10.42
C GLN A 266 -3.15 13.72 -8.99
N LEU A 267 -2.08 14.43 -8.65
CA LEU A 267 -1.89 15.03 -7.34
C LEU A 267 -3.01 16.03 -7.02
N HIS A 268 -3.30 16.95 -7.95
CA HIS A 268 -4.39 17.92 -7.81
C HIS A 268 -5.74 17.22 -7.64
N ALA A 269 -6.06 16.28 -8.52
CA ALA A 269 -7.31 15.52 -8.47
C ALA A 269 -7.46 14.72 -7.17
N GLY A 270 -6.39 14.07 -6.72
CA GLY A 270 -6.33 13.33 -5.46
C GLY A 270 -6.57 14.23 -4.25
N ARG A 271 -5.98 15.42 -4.24
CA ARG A 271 -6.17 16.40 -3.16
C ARG A 271 -7.62 16.87 -3.07
N VAL A 272 -8.20 17.36 -4.17
CA VAL A 272 -9.58 17.87 -4.16
C VAL A 272 -10.63 16.77 -3.91
N LEU A 273 -10.35 15.54 -4.34
CA LEU A 273 -11.16 14.37 -3.98
C LEU A 273 -11.06 14.08 -2.47
N THR A 274 -9.84 14.08 -1.92
CA THR A 274 -9.61 13.84 -0.49
C THR A 274 -10.32 14.90 0.36
N ASP A 275 -10.21 16.18 0.01
CA ASP A 275 -10.89 17.27 0.71
C ASP A 275 -12.41 17.10 0.68
N MET A 276 -12.97 16.72 -0.48
CA MET A 276 -14.42 16.49 -0.61
C MET A 276 -14.86 15.32 0.27
N LEU A 277 -14.17 14.19 0.22
CA LEU A 277 -14.51 13.00 1.00
C LEU A 277 -14.40 13.26 2.51
N ARG A 278 -13.33 13.96 2.92
CA ARG A 278 -13.14 14.35 4.31
C ARG A 278 -14.22 15.31 4.79
N GLY A 279 -14.54 16.34 4.00
CA GLY A 279 -15.60 17.29 4.35
C GLY A 279 -16.99 16.66 4.38
N LYS A 280 -17.28 15.73 3.46
CA LYS A 280 -18.57 15.04 3.36
C LYS A 280 -18.81 14.09 4.54
N TYR A 281 -17.78 13.32 4.93
CA TYR A 281 -17.90 12.25 5.92
C TYR A 281 -17.23 12.55 7.26
N HIS A 282 -16.68 13.75 7.44
CA HIS A 282 -15.89 14.15 8.61
C HIS A 282 -14.74 13.18 8.90
N ILE A 283 -14.06 12.71 7.83
CA ILE A 283 -12.96 11.77 7.95
C ILE A 283 -11.73 12.49 8.56
N PRO A 284 -11.23 12.04 9.73
CA PRO A 284 -10.06 12.65 10.33
C PRO A 284 -8.82 12.35 9.49
N ALA A 285 -7.86 13.28 9.48
CA ALA A 285 -6.65 13.15 8.67
C ALA A 285 -5.77 11.94 9.06
N GLU A 286 -5.83 11.51 10.33
CA GLU A 286 -5.18 10.28 10.81
C GLU A 286 -5.77 8.98 10.22
N ASN A 287 -6.97 9.04 9.63
CA ASN A 287 -7.60 7.93 8.91
C ASN A 287 -7.44 8.03 7.39
N CYS A 288 -6.57 8.90 6.89
CA CYS A 288 -6.18 8.95 5.49
C CYS A 288 -4.82 8.26 5.33
N VAL A 289 -4.81 7.00 4.88
CA VAL A 289 -3.67 6.10 4.99
C VAL A 289 -3.34 5.40 3.68
N THR A 290 -2.15 4.82 3.58
CA THR A 290 -1.72 4.06 2.41
C THR A 290 -2.00 2.56 2.58
N HIS A 291 -2.11 1.81 1.48
CA HIS A 291 -2.35 0.36 1.57
C HIS A 291 -1.23 -0.36 2.31
N ALA A 292 0.04 -0.02 2.04
CA ALA A 292 1.19 -0.60 2.73
C ALA A 292 1.15 -0.43 4.26
N GLN A 293 0.62 0.67 4.79
CA GLN A 293 0.50 0.89 6.24
C GLN A 293 -0.53 -0.04 6.91
N VAL A 294 -1.58 -0.40 6.18
CA VAL A 294 -2.70 -1.17 6.74
C VAL A 294 -2.64 -2.65 6.40
N SER A 295 -1.91 -3.03 5.35
CA SER A 295 -1.90 -4.39 4.82
C SER A 295 -1.18 -5.37 5.74
N VAL A 296 -1.84 -6.48 6.07
CA VAL A 296 -1.30 -7.52 6.96
C VAL A 296 -1.49 -8.92 6.39
N ASN A 297 -0.63 -9.84 6.80
CA ASN A 297 -0.73 -11.26 6.56
C ASN A 297 -1.05 -11.99 7.88
N PRO A 298 -2.31 -12.44 8.09
CA PRO A 298 -2.74 -13.17 9.27
C PRO A 298 -2.00 -14.50 9.54
N ASP A 299 -1.46 -15.14 8.51
CA ASP A 299 -0.88 -16.48 8.63
C ASP A 299 0.49 -16.42 9.31
N ASN A 300 1.27 -15.38 9.01
CA ASN A 300 2.62 -15.20 9.55
C ASN A 300 2.77 -13.99 10.48
N PHE A 301 1.70 -13.23 10.71
CA PHE A 301 1.69 -11.99 11.50
C PHE A 301 2.73 -10.97 11.06
N ARG A 302 2.86 -10.80 9.73
CA ARG A 302 3.67 -9.74 9.14
C ARG A 302 2.81 -8.67 8.49
N ILE A 303 3.26 -7.43 8.55
CA ILE A 303 2.71 -6.33 7.75
C ILE A 303 3.29 -6.37 6.33
N GLY A 304 2.71 -5.58 5.43
CA GLY A 304 3.25 -5.41 4.08
C GLY A 304 2.92 -6.57 3.13
N ALA A 305 1.77 -7.22 3.31
CA ALA A 305 1.29 -8.22 2.34
C ALA A 305 1.07 -7.58 0.96
N HIS A 306 0.64 -6.32 0.95
CA HIS A 306 0.67 -5.39 -0.17
C HIS A 306 1.59 -4.22 0.18
N THR A 307 2.28 -3.68 -0.83
CA THR A 307 3.37 -2.68 -0.64
C THR A 307 3.19 -1.44 -1.50
N ASP A 308 2.05 -1.30 -2.18
CA ASP A 308 1.74 -0.06 -2.87
C ASP A 308 1.63 1.09 -1.86
N TRP A 309 2.21 2.22 -2.25
CA TRP A 309 2.46 3.36 -1.38
C TRP A 309 3.19 2.98 -0.07
N ALA A 310 4.13 2.03 -0.10
CA ALA A 310 5.06 1.82 1.01
C ALA A 310 6.05 2.97 1.20
N THR A 311 6.22 3.80 0.17
CA THR A 311 7.05 5.01 0.17
C THR A 311 6.42 6.07 -0.74
N HIS A 312 6.93 7.30 -0.64
CA HIS A 312 6.64 8.42 -1.53
C HIS A 312 5.17 8.84 -1.71
N PHE A 313 4.24 8.38 -0.86
CA PHE A 313 2.93 9.01 -0.84
C PHE A 313 3.05 10.50 -0.42
N PRO A 314 2.51 11.44 -1.22
CA PRO A 314 2.73 12.87 -1.01
C PRO A 314 1.74 13.45 0.01
N PHE A 315 1.84 13.04 1.28
CA PHE A 315 0.91 13.48 2.34
C PHE A 315 0.78 15.00 2.42
N ALA A 316 1.90 15.72 2.45
CA ALA A 316 1.90 17.18 2.58
C ALA A 316 1.17 17.86 1.42
N ASP A 317 1.42 17.43 0.19
CA ASP A 317 0.80 18.02 -1.00
C ASP A 317 -0.69 17.66 -1.11
N MET A 318 -1.10 16.52 -0.52
CA MET A 318 -2.50 16.13 -0.33
C MET A 318 -3.17 16.89 0.84
N GLY A 319 -2.46 17.76 1.56
CA GLY A 319 -3.00 18.49 2.73
C GLY A 319 -3.17 17.62 3.98
N LEU A 320 -2.41 16.53 4.08
CA LEU A 320 -2.49 15.54 5.15
C LEU A 320 -1.20 15.52 6.00
N PRO A 321 -1.31 15.12 7.28
CA PRO A 321 -0.14 14.83 8.09
C PRO A 321 0.60 13.61 7.55
N ASP A 322 1.91 13.55 7.76
CA ASP A 322 2.73 12.41 7.37
C ASP A 322 2.46 11.21 8.29
N ASN A 323 1.50 10.37 7.89
CA ASN A 323 1.11 9.20 8.66
C ASN A 323 2.21 8.13 8.66
N TYR A 324 3.22 8.17 7.78
CA TYR A 324 4.39 7.27 7.87
C TYR A 324 5.22 7.47 9.13
N ALA A 325 5.15 8.67 9.72
CA ALA A 325 5.84 8.99 10.95
C ALA A 325 5.16 8.45 12.22
N THR A 326 3.95 7.88 12.09
CA THR A 326 3.16 7.36 13.22
C THR A 326 3.40 5.88 13.47
N PRO A 327 3.32 5.39 14.73
CA PRO A 327 3.39 3.96 15.03
C PRO A 327 2.36 3.16 14.22
N VAL A 328 2.82 2.12 13.52
CA VAL A 328 1.94 1.25 12.72
C VAL A 328 0.97 0.47 13.61
N PRO A 329 -0.36 0.71 13.52
CA PRO A 329 -1.32 0.15 14.48
C PRO A 329 -1.39 -1.37 14.51
N SER A 330 -1.19 -2.06 13.40
CA SER A 330 -1.18 -3.53 13.38
C SER A 330 -0.06 -4.11 14.25
N MET A 331 1.08 -3.41 14.36
CA MET A 331 2.17 -3.81 15.22
C MET A 331 1.86 -3.53 16.69
N THR A 332 1.39 -2.33 17.01
CA THR A 332 1.12 -1.93 18.41
C THR A 332 -0.08 -2.66 19.00
N VAL A 333 -1.18 -2.75 18.25
CA VAL A 333 -2.44 -3.32 18.73
C VAL A 333 -2.45 -4.84 18.68
N PHE A 334 -1.87 -5.43 17.64
CA PHE A 334 -1.96 -6.87 17.40
C PHE A 334 -0.61 -7.57 17.34
N GLY A 335 0.50 -6.89 17.62
CA GLY A 335 1.81 -7.53 17.71
C GLY A 335 2.37 -8.03 16.39
N PHE A 336 1.88 -7.52 15.24
CA PHE A 336 2.46 -7.83 13.94
C PHE A 336 3.93 -7.40 13.88
N SER A 337 4.67 -8.03 12.98
CA SER A 337 6.08 -7.74 12.71
C SER A 337 6.29 -7.34 11.25
N TYR A 338 7.51 -6.98 10.88
CA TYR A 338 7.89 -6.73 9.50
C TYR A 338 9.17 -7.52 9.19
N ASP A 339 9.48 -7.70 7.90
CA ASP A 339 10.70 -8.34 7.45
C ASP A 339 11.58 -7.39 6.62
N SER A 340 12.77 -7.86 6.26
CA SER A 340 13.73 -7.08 5.47
C SER A 340 13.22 -6.69 4.10
N THR A 341 12.33 -7.49 3.50
CA THR A 341 11.69 -7.17 2.22
C THR A 341 10.85 -5.92 2.37
N PHE A 342 9.98 -5.86 3.37
CA PHE A 342 9.16 -4.67 3.62
C PHE A 342 10.01 -3.42 3.93
N VAL A 343 11.08 -3.58 4.70
CA VAL A 343 12.05 -2.49 5.00
C VAL A 343 12.69 -1.95 3.72
N SER A 344 13.09 -2.84 2.79
CA SER A 344 13.70 -2.43 1.52
C SER A 344 12.73 -1.72 0.57
N VAL A 345 11.43 -2.02 0.67
CA VAL A 345 10.39 -1.41 -0.18
C VAL A 345 9.88 -0.09 0.37
N SER A 346 10.01 0.13 1.68
CA SER A 346 9.50 1.32 2.37
C SER A 346 10.50 2.47 2.57
N GLU A 347 11.80 2.20 2.37
CA GLU A 347 12.89 3.19 2.51
C GLU A 347 12.86 3.91 3.87
N ALA A 348 13.49 5.07 3.97
CA ALA A 348 13.65 5.78 5.23
C ALA A 348 12.34 6.35 5.80
N ARG A 349 11.28 6.54 4.98
CA ARG A 349 10.08 7.28 5.41
C ARG A 349 9.19 6.49 6.36
N LEU A 350 8.90 5.23 6.04
CA LEU A 350 8.06 4.38 6.91
C LEU A 350 8.82 3.85 8.13
N TRP A 351 10.17 3.87 8.10
CA TRP A 351 11.01 3.35 9.19
C TRP A 351 10.74 4.02 10.53
N LYS A 352 10.45 5.32 10.55
CA LYS A 352 10.13 6.01 11.80
C LYS A 352 8.92 5.38 12.48
N GLY A 353 7.83 5.17 11.76
CA GLY A 353 6.64 4.50 12.27
C GLY A 353 6.89 3.07 12.73
N LEU A 354 7.71 2.30 12.00
CA LEU A 354 8.06 0.93 12.38
C LEU A 354 8.87 0.85 13.66
N LEU A 355 9.87 1.71 13.80
CA LEU A 355 10.73 1.76 14.99
C LEU A 355 9.94 2.20 16.22
N LEU A 356 9.10 3.22 16.08
CA LEU A 356 8.24 3.67 17.17
C LEU A 356 7.26 2.57 17.60
N ALA A 357 6.61 1.90 16.65
CA ALA A 357 5.70 0.79 16.97
C ALA A 357 6.41 -0.39 17.65
N GLN A 358 7.63 -0.71 17.20
CA GLN A 358 8.41 -1.77 17.83
C GLN A 358 8.81 -1.41 19.27
N GLU A 359 9.19 -0.16 19.51
CA GLU A 359 9.54 0.32 20.84
C GLU A 359 8.31 0.37 21.77
N GLU A 360 7.15 0.82 21.28
CA GLU A 360 5.89 0.84 22.04
C GLU A 360 5.51 -0.56 22.53
N VAL A 361 5.50 -1.56 21.63
CA VAL A 361 5.21 -2.95 22.03
C VAL A 361 6.23 -3.50 23.02
N ARG A 362 7.51 -3.10 22.90
CA ARG A 362 8.57 -3.51 23.84
C ARG A 362 8.35 -2.91 25.22
N GLN A 363 7.99 -1.63 25.29
CA GLN A 363 7.69 -0.94 26.53
C GLN A 363 6.45 -1.53 27.20
N GLU A 364 5.37 -1.78 26.46
CA GLU A 364 4.16 -2.42 26.99
C GLU A 364 4.42 -3.83 27.51
N ALA A 365 5.22 -4.63 26.81
CA ALA A 365 5.64 -5.94 27.28
C ALA A 365 6.39 -5.84 28.61
N SER A 366 7.30 -4.87 28.73
CA SER A 366 8.07 -4.60 29.96
C SER A 366 7.18 -4.17 31.12
N VAL A 367 6.23 -3.25 30.89
CA VAL A 367 5.27 -2.79 31.90
C VAL A 367 4.42 -3.96 32.42
N LYS A 368 4.08 -4.91 31.54
CA LYS A 368 3.33 -6.12 31.91
C LYS A 368 4.21 -7.24 32.49
N GLY A 369 5.52 -7.02 32.64
CA GLY A 369 6.45 -8.04 33.14
C GLY A 369 6.57 -9.27 32.22
N MET A 370 6.27 -9.13 30.93
CA MET A 370 6.26 -10.23 29.96
C MET A 370 7.45 -10.14 29.00
N PRO A 371 8.08 -11.27 28.64
CA PRO A 371 8.99 -11.30 27.50
C PRO A 371 8.26 -10.87 26.21
N LEU A 372 8.89 -10.04 25.37
CA LEU A 372 8.29 -9.48 24.15
C LEU A 372 7.62 -10.54 23.25
N ARG A 373 8.24 -11.71 23.09
CA ARG A 373 7.69 -12.82 22.30
C ARG A 373 6.38 -13.36 22.88
N VAL A 374 6.30 -13.47 24.20
CA VAL A 374 5.09 -13.92 24.90
C VAL A 374 4.00 -12.87 24.75
N TYR A 375 4.34 -11.59 24.95
CA TYR A 375 3.37 -10.51 24.78
C TYR A 375 2.79 -10.45 23.36
N ARG A 376 3.62 -10.54 22.32
CA ARG A 376 3.15 -10.65 20.93
C ARG A 376 2.21 -11.83 20.71
N SER A 377 2.47 -12.97 21.33
CA SER A 377 1.60 -14.15 21.21
C SER A 377 0.22 -13.92 21.84
N VAL A 378 0.13 -13.11 22.90
CA VAL A 378 -1.15 -12.65 23.47
C VAL A 378 -1.89 -11.77 22.49
N LEU A 379 -1.21 -10.78 21.89
CA LEU A 379 -1.81 -9.88 20.89
C LEU A 379 -2.26 -10.62 19.62
N HIS A 380 -1.48 -11.59 19.14
CA HIS A 380 -1.84 -12.46 18.01
C HIS A 380 -3.12 -13.26 18.28
N ARG A 381 -3.26 -13.80 19.51
CA ARG A 381 -4.46 -14.54 19.92
C ARG A 381 -5.69 -13.64 19.87
N LYS A 382 -5.55 -12.40 20.33
CA LYS A 382 -6.62 -11.40 20.29
C LYS A 382 -7.09 -11.11 18.86
N PHE A 383 -6.14 -10.90 17.94
CA PHE A 383 -6.46 -10.73 16.51
C PHE A 383 -7.19 -11.94 15.93
N ARG A 384 -6.75 -13.16 16.25
CA ARG A 384 -7.41 -14.39 15.76
C ARG A 384 -8.85 -14.49 16.26
N GLN A 385 -9.11 -14.19 17.52
CA GLN A 385 -10.48 -14.19 18.07
C GLN A 385 -11.40 -13.26 17.28
N LEU A 386 -10.92 -12.06 16.93
CA LEU A 386 -11.66 -11.08 16.13
C LEU A 386 -11.92 -11.51 14.68
N VAL A 387 -10.97 -12.16 14.03
CA VAL A 387 -11.09 -12.51 12.60
C VAL A 387 -11.78 -13.87 12.39
N VAL A 388 -11.72 -14.77 13.38
CA VAL A 388 -12.37 -16.10 13.34
C VAL A 388 -13.82 -16.05 13.82
N ALA A 389 -14.16 -15.27 14.86
CA ALA A 389 -15.52 -15.19 15.39
C ALA A 389 -16.61 -14.84 14.34
N PRO A 390 -16.36 -13.94 13.37
CA PRO A 390 -17.34 -13.64 12.30
C PRO A 390 -17.57 -14.79 11.32
N ARG A 391 -16.59 -15.69 11.13
CA ARG A 391 -16.70 -16.85 10.21
C ARG A 391 -17.56 -17.97 10.79
N ALA A 392 -17.60 -18.13 12.12
CA ALA A 392 -18.44 -19.11 12.79
C ALA A 392 -19.92 -18.68 12.81
N ARG A 393 -20.20 -17.40 13.17
CA ARG A 393 -21.59 -16.86 13.19
C ARG A 393 -22.28 -16.89 11.82
N LYS A 394 -21.55 -16.58 10.74
CA LYS A 394 -22.08 -16.69 9.36
C LYS A 394 -22.46 -18.10 8.92
N LYS A 395 -21.94 -19.14 9.60
CA LYS A 395 -22.25 -20.53 9.30
C LYS A 395 -23.49 -21.01 10.04
N GLU A 396 -23.74 -20.46 11.23
CA GLU A 396 -24.93 -20.71 12.05
C GLU A 396 -26.17 -19.93 11.55
N GLU A 397 -26.01 -18.71 11.02
CA GLU A 397 -27.14 -17.95 10.43
C GLU A 397 -27.61 -18.46 9.05
N ASN A 398 -26.83 -19.35 8.42
CA ASN A 398 -27.14 -19.94 7.11
C ASN A 398 -27.42 -21.46 7.17
N SER A 399 -27.55 -22.03 8.39
CA SER A 399 -28.00 -23.40 8.64
C SER A 399 -29.35 -23.36 9.35
#